data_AF-F3C8F1-F1
#
_entry.id   AF-F3C8F1-F1
#
_cell.length_a   1.000
_cell.length_b   1.000
_cell.length_c   1.000
_cell.angle_alpha   90.00
_cell.angle_beta   90.00
_cell.angle_gamma   90.00
#
_symmetry.space_group_name_H-M   'P 1'
#
loop_
_entity.id
_entity.type
_entity.pdbx_description
1 polymer ?
#
loop_
_entity_poly.entity_id
_entity_poly.type
_entity_poly.pdbx_seq_one_letter_code
_entity_poly.pdbx_strand_id
1 'polypeptide(L)'
;MHDLPDTDFTQRFIFDESDVRGELVALERSYAEVLAKHPYPEPVAQLLGELMAAAALLVGTLKFDGLLILQARSSGAVPLLMVECSSERELRGIARYDETLITPDAGLQDLMPDGSLALTVDPHKGKRY
;
A
#
# COMPACT_ATOMS: atom_id res chain seq x y z
N MET A 1 -18.28 20.58 0.47
CA MET A 1 -17.79 19.38 1.18
C MET A 1 -18.21 18.20 0.31
N HIS A 2 -17.27 17.57 -0.39
CA HIS A 2 -17.60 16.61 -1.46
C HIS A 2 -18.17 15.34 -0.83
N ASP A 3 -19.44 15.06 -1.09
CA ASP A 3 -20.17 13.85 -0.72
C ASP A 3 -19.83 12.78 -1.77
N LEU A 4 -18.57 12.35 -1.78
CA LEU A 4 -18.16 11.20 -2.59
C LEU A 4 -18.75 9.95 -1.91
N PRO A 5 -19.44 9.06 -2.65
CA PRO A 5 -19.84 7.78 -2.10
C PRO A 5 -18.60 7.07 -1.55
N ASP A 6 -18.76 6.37 -0.42
CA ASP A 6 -17.69 5.55 0.12
C ASP A 6 -17.46 4.37 -0.83
N THR A 7 -16.50 4.56 -1.74
CA THR A 7 -16.10 3.58 -2.76
C THR A 7 -14.93 2.72 -2.28
N ASP A 8 -14.50 2.90 -1.03
CA ASP A 8 -13.47 2.05 -0.44
C ASP A 8 -14.10 0.74 0.02
N PHE A 9 -13.64 -0.37 -0.54
CA PHE A 9 -14.12 -1.69 -0.14
C PHE A 9 -13.07 -2.77 -0.34
N THR A 10 -13.30 -3.90 0.35
CA THR A 10 -12.62 -5.14 0.04
C THR A 10 -13.64 -6.27 -0.02
N GLN A 11 -13.67 -6.98 -1.15
CA GLN A 11 -14.61 -8.05 -1.45
C GLN A 11 -13.85 -9.35 -1.70
N ARG A 12 -14.11 -10.36 -0.88
CA ARG A 12 -13.61 -11.72 -1.09
C ARG A 12 -14.57 -12.50 -1.98
N PHE A 13 -14.03 -13.37 -2.80
CA PHE A 13 -14.81 -14.28 -3.64
C PHE A 13 -14.09 -15.62 -3.79
N ILE A 14 -14.84 -16.64 -4.19
CA ILE A 14 -14.35 -17.99 -4.46
C ILE A 14 -14.80 -18.41 -5.86
N PHE A 15 -14.06 -19.33 -6.45
CA PHE A 15 -14.44 -19.97 -7.71
C PHE A 15 -14.95 -21.38 -7.41
N ASP A 16 -16.24 -21.64 -7.63
CA ASP A 16 -16.88 -22.90 -7.21
C ASP A 16 -16.20 -24.17 -7.78
N GLU A 17 -15.62 -24.07 -8.98
CA GLU A 17 -15.00 -25.18 -9.71
C GLU A 17 -13.46 -25.21 -9.56
N SER A 18 -12.88 -24.50 -8.59
CA SER A 18 -11.42 -24.56 -8.32
C SER A 18 -11.05 -24.23 -6.88
N ASP A 19 -9.89 -24.70 -6.41
CA ASP A 19 -9.36 -24.37 -5.07
C ASP A 19 -8.73 -22.96 -4.98
N VAL A 20 -9.26 -22.00 -5.77
CA VAL A 20 -8.77 -20.62 -5.83
C VAL A 20 -9.74 -19.69 -5.11
N ARG A 21 -9.19 -18.83 -4.27
CA ARG A 21 -9.88 -17.68 -3.66
C ARG A 21 -9.34 -16.39 -4.26
N GLY A 22 -10.21 -15.41 -4.41
CA GLY A 22 -9.85 -14.07 -4.87
C GLY A 22 -10.27 -13.00 -3.87
N GLU A 23 -9.65 -11.84 -4.01
CA GLU A 23 -10.00 -10.64 -3.25
C GLU A 23 -9.86 -9.43 -4.17
N LEU A 24 -10.85 -8.55 -4.12
CA LEU A 24 -10.89 -7.28 -4.87
C LEU A 24 -10.86 -6.15 -3.85
N VAL A 25 -10.05 -5.12 -4.12
CA VAL A 25 -9.97 -3.91 -3.29
C VAL A 25 -10.16 -2.66 -4.15
N ALA A 26 -10.87 -1.67 -3.62
CA ALA A 26 -10.91 -0.30 -4.11
C ALA A 26 -10.58 0.62 -2.94
N LEU A 27 -9.74 1.64 -3.17
CA LEU A 27 -9.19 2.54 -2.14
C LEU A 27 -9.19 4.00 -2.63
N GLU A 28 -10.26 4.46 -3.27
CA GLU A 28 -10.32 5.80 -3.86
C GLU A 28 -10.13 6.90 -2.80
N ARG A 29 -10.92 6.84 -1.72
CA ARG A 29 -10.89 7.84 -0.65
C ARG A 29 -9.62 7.72 0.19
N SER A 30 -9.27 6.53 0.64
CA SER A 30 -8.05 6.29 1.42
C SER A 30 -6.80 6.76 0.67
N TYR A 31 -6.72 6.50 -0.63
CA TYR A 31 -5.62 6.96 -1.47
C TYR A 31 -5.59 8.49 -1.58
N ALA A 32 -6.73 9.12 -1.87
CA ALA A 32 -6.84 10.57 -1.94
C ALA A 32 -6.45 11.26 -0.62
N GLU A 33 -6.86 10.71 0.53
CA GLU A 33 -6.51 11.22 1.86
C GLU A 33 -5.01 11.07 2.19
N VAL A 34 -4.35 10.03 1.68
CA VAL A 34 -2.89 9.87 1.79
C VAL A 34 -2.17 10.89 0.91
N LEU A 35 -2.57 11.06 -0.35
CA LEU A 35 -1.97 12.02 -1.27
C LEU A 35 -2.18 13.49 -0.84
N ALA A 36 -3.29 13.80 -0.18
CA ALA A 36 -3.56 15.16 0.31
C ALA A 36 -2.52 15.67 1.33
N LYS A 37 -1.71 14.78 1.92
CA LYS A 37 -0.70 15.13 2.95
C LYS A 37 0.61 15.66 2.36
N HIS A 38 0.95 15.29 1.13
CA HIS A 38 2.22 15.64 0.49
C HIS A 38 2.08 15.75 -1.03
N PRO A 39 2.75 16.72 -1.68
CA PRO A 39 2.66 16.91 -3.13
C PRO A 39 3.53 15.89 -3.88
N TYR A 40 3.10 14.63 -3.92
CA TYR A 40 3.84 13.58 -4.60
C TYR A 40 3.83 13.77 -6.13
N PRO A 41 4.97 13.65 -6.82
CA PRO A 41 5.00 13.48 -8.27
C PRO A 41 4.19 12.24 -8.66
N GLU A 42 3.55 12.28 -9.84
CA GLU A 42 2.63 11.23 -10.31
C GLU A 42 3.21 9.81 -10.19
N PRO A 43 4.48 9.53 -10.61
CA PRO A 43 5.05 8.18 -10.48
C PRO A 43 5.16 7.70 -9.02
N VAL A 44 5.43 8.63 -8.09
CA VAL A 44 5.54 8.32 -6.66
C VAL A 44 4.15 8.09 -6.06
N ALA A 45 3.17 8.91 -6.45
CA ALA A 45 1.78 8.74 -6.06
C ALA A 45 1.27 7.37 -6.51
N GLN A 46 1.45 7.02 -7.78
CA GLN A 46 1.04 5.73 -8.33
C GLN A 46 1.68 4.56 -7.58
N LEU A 47 3.00 4.60 -7.36
CA LEU A 47 3.70 3.54 -6.65
C LEU A 47 3.24 3.40 -5.18
N LEU A 48 2.90 4.53 -4.52
CA LEU A 48 2.30 4.51 -3.19
C LEU A 48 0.90 3.87 -3.20
N GLY A 49 0.07 4.18 -4.20
CA GLY A 49 -1.24 3.56 -4.39
C GLY A 49 -1.16 2.05 -4.61
N GLU A 50 -0.19 1.59 -5.41
CA GLU A 50 0.08 0.16 -5.63
C GLU A 50 0.45 -0.55 -4.32
N LEU A 51 1.32 0.06 -3.49
CA LEU A 51 1.68 -0.52 -2.20
C LEU A 51 0.51 -0.50 -1.20
N MET A 52 -0.34 0.52 -1.26
CA MET A 52 -1.57 0.59 -0.45
C MET A 52 -2.55 -0.54 -0.80
N ALA A 53 -2.79 -0.77 -2.09
CA ALA A 53 -3.61 -1.89 -2.56
C ALA A 53 -3.02 -3.24 -2.13
N ALA A 54 -1.70 -3.41 -2.25
CA ALA A 54 -1.01 -4.63 -1.80
C ALA A 54 -1.19 -4.88 -0.29
N ALA A 55 -1.03 -3.85 0.54
CA ALA A 55 -1.21 -3.97 1.99
C ALA A 55 -2.65 -4.34 2.36
N ALA A 56 -3.65 -3.71 1.72
CA ALA A 56 -5.05 -3.99 1.96
C ALA A 56 -5.43 -5.43 1.59
N LEU A 57 -4.94 -5.93 0.44
CA LEU A 57 -5.14 -7.33 0.03
C LEU A 57 -4.48 -8.31 1.01
N LEU A 58 -3.26 -8.02 1.47
CA LEU A 58 -2.55 -8.92 2.39
C LEU A 58 -3.25 -9.02 3.75
N VAL A 59 -3.75 -7.91 4.30
CA VAL A 59 -4.55 -7.93 5.54
C VAL A 59 -5.79 -8.80 5.39
N GLY A 60 -6.42 -8.77 4.21
CA GLY A 60 -7.53 -9.65 3.85
C GLY A 60 -7.21 -11.15 3.96
N THR A 61 -5.94 -11.55 3.83
CA THR A 61 -5.55 -12.97 3.86
C THR A 61 -5.07 -13.49 5.21
N LEU A 62 -4.69 -12.59 6.13
CA LEU A 62 -4.04 -12.93 7.39
C LEU A 62 -5.04 -12.90 8.55
N LYS A 63 -5.02 -13.94 9.38
CA LYS A 63 -5.78 -13.96 10.64
C LYS A 63 -4.91 -13.38 11.76
N PHE A 64 -4.92 -12.06 11.90
CA PHE A 64 -4.19 -11.36 12.96
C PHE A 64 -5.01 -10.19 13.52
N ASP A 65 -4.60 -9.74 14.71
CA ASP A 65 -5.13 -8.57 15.41
C ASP A 65 -3.93 -7.65 15.71
N GLY A 66 -3.83 -6.52 15.03
CA GLY A 66 -2.68 -5.62 15.08
C GLY A 66 -2.41 -4.87 13.77
N LEU A 67 -1.13 -4.70 13.42
CA LEU A 67 -0.68 -3.89 12.28
C LEU A 67 0.14 -4.71 11.27
N LEU A 68 -0.20 -4.62 9.99
CA LEU A 68 0.65 -5.07 8.89
C LEU A 68 1.41 -3.86 8.33
N ILE A 69 2.72 -3.99 8.18
CA ILE A 69 3.60 -2.95 7.65
C ILE A 69 4.29 -3.50 6.42
N LEU A 70 4.12 -2.81 5.28
CA LEU A 70 4.96 -2.98 4.12
C LEU A 70 5.95 -1.82 4.06
N GLN A 71 7.24 -2.13 3.99
CA GLN A 71 8.30 -1.12 3.88
C GLN A 71 9.26 -1.51 2.77
N ALA A 72 9.30 -0.73 1.70
CA ALA A 72 10.30 -0.82 0.66
C ALA A 72 11.40 0.23 0.85
N ARG A 73 12.65 -0.17 0.61
CA ARG A 73 13.82 0.71 0.66
C ARG A 73 14.68 0.50 -0.57
N SER A 74 15.26 1.57 -1.08
CA SER A 74 16.16 1.54 -2.24
C SER A 74 17.25 2.60 -2.12
N SER A 75 18.18 2.60 -3.08
CA SER A 75 19.16 3.67 -3.27
C SER A 75 18.80 4.66 -4.39
N GLY A 76 17.59 4.59 -4.95
CA GLY A 76 17.16 5.45 -6.05
C GLY A 76 16.35 6.67 -5.62
N ALA A 77 15.56 7.19 -6.57
CA ALA A 77 14.75 8.40 -6.40
C ALA A 77 13.71 8.28 -5.27
N VAL A 78 13.25 7.06 -4.95
CA VAL A 78 12.36 6.77 -3.81
C VAL A 78 13.11 5.89 -2.80
N PRO A 79 13.88 6.48 -1.87
CA PRO A 79 14.65 5.71 -0.89
C PRO A 79 13.79 5.01 0.18
N LEU A 80 12.55 5.46 0.40
CA LEU A 80 11.63 4.86 1.34
C LEU A 80 10.19 4.95 0.81
N LEU A 81 9.52 3.81 0.81
CA LEU A 81 8.09 3.69 0.61
C LEU A 81 7.51 2.81 1.71
N MET A 82 6.48 3.27 2.40
CA MET A 82 5.95 2.56 3.55
C MET A 82 4.43 2.70 3.64
N VAL A 83 3.76 1.58 3.86
CA VAL A 83 2.32 1.52 4.13
C VAL A 83 2.08 0.66 5.36
N GLU A 84 1.17 1.12 6.20
CA GLU A 84 0.65 0.39 7.35
C GLU A 84 -0.85 0.15 7.16
N CYS A 85 -1.32 -1.04 7.47
CA CYS A 85 -2.73 -1.43 7.42
C CYS A 85 -3.09 -2.18 8.71
N SER A 86 -4.05 -1.67 9.48
CA SER A 86 -4.52 -2.33 10.69
C SER A 86 -5.46 -3.50 10.38
N SER A 87 -5.69 -4.38 11.36
CA SER A 87 -6.71 -5.44 11.25
C SER A 87 -8.13 -4.89 11.05
N GLU A 88 -8.38 -3.64 11.47
CA GLU A 88 -9.63 -2.88 11.22
C GLU A 88 -9.64 -2.16 9.87
N ARG A 89 -8.66 -2.42 9.00
CA ARG A 89 -8.50 -1.85 7.64
C ARG A 89 -8.22 -0.35 7.61
N GLU A 90 -7.71 0.22 8.69
CA GLU A 90 -7.20 1.60 8.67
C GLU A 90 -5.86 1.64 7.94
N LEU A 91 -5.76 2.47 6.90
CA LEU A 91 -4.58 2.59 6.04
C LEU A 91 -3.81 3.89 6.26
N ARG A 92 -2.49 3.79 6.27
CA ARG A 92 -1.57 4.95 6.29
C ARG A 92 -0.43 4.67 5.34
N GLY A 93 0.00 5.68 4.59
CA GLY A 93 1.08 5.57 3.63
C GLY A 93 1.98 6.79 3.64
N ILE A 94 3.27 6.58 3.35
CA ILE A 94 4.24 7.64 3.13
C ILE A 94 5.32 7.18 2.15
N ALA A 95 5.73 8.10 1.28
CA ALA A 95 6.94 7.98 0.48
C ALA A 95 7.93 9.10 0.86
N ARG A 96 9.23 8.79 0.85
CA ARG A 96 10.31 9.79 0.76
C ARG A 96 10.90 9.68 -0.63
N TYR A 97 11.16 10.83 -1.24
CA TYR A 97 11.62 10.91 -2.62
C TYR A 97 12.57 12.08 -2.83
N ASP A 98 13.39 11.99 -3.87
CA ASP A 98 14.18 13.08 -4.44
C ASP A 98 13.56 13.47 -5.79
N GLU A 99 12.91 14.63 -5.82
CA GLU A 99 12.19 15.13 -7.00
C GLU A 99 13.11 15.35 -8.20
N THR A 100 14.40 15.64 -7.98
CA THR A 100 15.35 15.92 -9.07
C THR A 100 15.72 14.68 -9.89
N LEU A 101 15.44 13.49 -9.36
CA LEU A 101 15.77 12.20 -9.96
C LEU A 101 14.55 11.52 -10.61
N ILE A 102 13.36 12.14 -10.54
CA ILE A 102 12.11 11.54 -11.03
C ILE A 102 11.83 12.01 -12.46
N THR A 103 11.56 11.06 -13.35
CA THR A 103 11.04 11.32 -14.69
C THR A 103 9.55 11.00 -14.77
N PRO A 104 8.76 11.64 -15.65
CA PRO A 104 7.31 11.45 -15.72
C PRO A 104 6.85 10.01 -15.97
N ASP A 105 7.65 9.21 -16.66
CA ASP A 105 7.34 7.82 -17.02
C ASP A 105 8.12 6.80 -16.17
N ALA A 106 8.69 7.22 -15.03
CA ALA A 106 9.49 6.37 -14.17
C ALA A 106 8.67 5.20 -13.59
N GLY A 107 9.09 3.96 -13.86
CA GLY A 107 8.50 2.77 -13.25
C GLY A 107 9.16 2.40 -11.92
N LEU A 108 8.68 1.32 -11.30
CA LEU A 108 9.25 0.79 -10.05
C LEU A 108 10.77 0.62 -10.09
N GLN A 109 11.31 0.08 -11.20
CA GLN A 109 12.76 -0.17 -11.31
C GLN A 109 13.58 1.12 -11.44
N ASP A 110 13.01 2.18 -12.02
CA ASP A 110 13.67 3.49 -12.13
C ASP A 110 13.65 4.22 -10.78
N LEU A 111 12.50 4.15 -10.08
CA LEU A 111 12.30 4.82 -8.79
C LEU A 111 13.02 4.11 -7.64
N MET A 112 13.03 2.78 -7.65
CA MET A 112 13.54 1.93 -6.56
C MET A 112 14.50 0.82 -7.04
N PRO A 113 15.61 1.17 -7.73
CA PRO A 113 16.63 0.22 -8.14
C PRO A 113 17.24 -0.50 -6.93
N ASP A 114 17.55 -1.79 -7.12
CA ASP A 114 18.10 -2.68 -6.09
C ASP A 114 17.32 -2.63 -4.76
N GLY A 115 16.02 -2.41 -4.87
CA GLY A 115 15.13 -2.26 -3.72
C GLY A 115 14.94 -3.56 -2.94
N SER A 116 14.68 -3.40 -1.64
CA SER A 116 14.24 -4.49 -0.76
C SER A 116 12.87 -4.16 -0.19
N LEU A 117 11.98 -5.15 -0.17
CA LEU A 117 10.67 -5.07 0.46
C LEU A 117 10.67 -5.93 1.73
N ALA A 118 10.33 -5.31 2.85
CA ALA A 118 10.07 -5.99 4.11
C ALA A 118 8.58 -5.95 4.42
N LEU A 119 8.02 -7.11 4.76
CA LEU A 119 6.72 -7.23 5.38
C LEU A 119 6.95 -7.46 6.87
N THR A 120 6.21 -6.74 7.71
CA THR A 120 6.17 -6.99 9.15
C THR A 120 4.73 -7.14 9.59
N VAL A 121 4.45 -8.15 10.41
CA VAL A 121 3.22 -8.26 11.19
C VAL A 121 3.54 -7.93 12.65
N ASP A 122 2.90 -6.89 13.17
CA ASP A 122 3.01 -6.45 14.56
C ASP A 122 1.68 -6.68 15.30
N PRO A 123 1.48 -7.87 15.90
CA PRO A 123 0.23 -8.20 16.57
C PRO A 123 0.12 -7.50 17.92
N HIS A 124 -1.09 -7.07 18.31
CA HIS A 124 -1.35 -6.52 19.65
C HIS A 124 -0.98 -7.49 20.78
N LYS A 125 -1.10 -8.79 20.52
CA LYS A 125 -0.66 -9.87 21.42
C LYS A 125 0.24 -10.83 20.66
N GLY A 126 1.51 -10.90 21.06
CA GLY A 126 2.47 -11.84 20.48
C GLY A 126 3.82 -11.18 20.25
N LYS A 127 4.62 -11.79 19.37
CA LYS A 127 5.89 -11.23 18.89
C LYS A 127 5.72 -10.75 17.46
N ARG A 128 6.34 -9.62 17.15
CA ARG A 128 6.52 -9.09 15.79
C ARG A 128 7.33 -10.08 14.93
N TYR A 129 6.95 -10.27 13.68
CA TYR A 129 7.67 -11.08 12.70
C TYR A 129 7.59 -10.52 11.28
#